data_AF-X0XV77-F1
#
_entry.id   AF-X0XV77-F1
#
_cell.length_a   1.000
_cell.length_b   1.000
_cell.length_c   1.000
_cell.angle_alpha   90.00
_cell.angle_beta   90.00
_cell.angle_gamma   90.00
#
_symmetry.space_group_name_H-M   'P 1'
#
loop_
_entity.id
_entity.type
_entity.pdbx_description
1 polymer ?
#
loop_
_entity_poly.entity_id
_entity_poly.type
_entity_poly.pdbx_seq_one_letter_code
_entity_poly.pdbx_strand_id
1 'polypeptide(L)'
;MKVWTDADLQAFLKVIDPEDNATGGGTASAVAGAMAAGLVGMVARVSKGKPDLESDEFYDTIDTAAQDLARALMQGGREDSEAFGAVMRSFTLPKGTEDEKAARSAAIRTAMVGATRVPLENAQRCVRVLELADRVSKMFNQNAASDLAVARL
;
A
#
# COMPACT_ATOMS: atom_id res chain seq x y z
N MET A 1 22.63 -11.96 4.95
CA MET A 1 21.19 -11.93 5.26
C MET A 1 20.97 -10.87 6.31
N LYS A 2 20.14 -9.84 6.04
CA LYS A 2 19.78 -8.87 7.08
C LYS A 2 18.71 -9.54 7.96
N VAL A 3 18.91 -9.52 9.27
CA VAL A 3 17.92 -9.97 10.25
C VAL A 3 17.03 -8.79 10.63
N TRP A 4 15.79 -9.07 11.00
CA TRP A 4 14.87 -8.04 11.50
C TRP A 4 15.44 -7.42 12.78
N THR A 5 15.35 -6.10 12.87
CA THR A 5 15.70 -5.35 14.07
C THR A 5 14.45 -5.08 14.91
N ASP A 6 14.64 -4.71 16.17
CA ASP A 6 13.53 -4.27 17.04
C ASP A 6 12.79 -3.08 16.42
N ALA A 7 13.50 -2.18 15.72
CA ALA A 7 12.89 -1.05 15.04
C ALA A 7 11.94 -1.48 13.91
N ASP A 8 12.32 -2.51 13.14
CA ASP A 8 11.47 -3.07 12.07
C ASP A 8 10.20 -3.71 12.65
N LEU A 9 10.36 -4.45 13.76
CA LEU A 9 9.23 -5.06 14.46
C LEU A 9 8.28 -4.00 15.03
N GLN A 10 8.80 -2.96 15.67
CA GLN A 10 7.99 -1.87 16.20
C GLN A 10 7.22 -1.13 15.10
N ALA A 11 7.86 -0.89 13.95
CA ALA A 11 7.20 -0.28 12.81
C ALA A 11 6.03 -1.15 12.29
N PHE A 12 6.22 -2.47 12.23
CA PHE A 12 5.17 -3.39 11.81
C PHE A 12 4.04 -3.51 12.85
N LEU A 13 4.37 -3.61 14.13
CA LEU A 13 3.40 -3.67 15.23
C LEU A 13 2.50 -2.42 15.25
N LYS A 14 3.05 -1.25 14.88
CA LYS A 14 2.28 -0.01 14.77
C LYS A 14 1.16 -0.09 13.73
N VAL A 15 1.33 -0.87 12.66
CA VAL A 15 0.31 -1.04 11.60
C VAL A 15 -0.84 -1.95 12.07
N ILE A 16 -0.55 -2.90 12.97
CA ILE A 16 -1.52 -3.91 13.46
C ILE A 16 -1.94 -3.67 14.91
N ASP A 17 -1.68 -2.48 15.45
CA ASP A 17 -1.97 -2.10 16.82
C ASP A 17 -3.48 -2.05 17.04
N PRO A 18 -4.06 -2.96 17.85
CA PRO A 18 -5.51 -3.01 18.06
C PRO A 18 -6.02 -1.82 18.90
N GLU A 19 -5.14 -1.07 19.55
CA GLU A 19 -5.48 0.12 20.32
C GLU A 19 -5.41 1.41 19.49
N ASP A 20 -4.83 1.34 18.27
CA ASP A 20 -4.69 2.48 17.36
C ASP A 20 -5.86 2.58 16.37
N ASN A 21 -6.80 3.48 16.67
CA ASN A 21 -7.94 3.75 15.81
C ASN A 21 -7.59 4.62 14.57
N ALA A 22 -6.35 5.09 14.43
CA ALA A 22 -5.90 5.85 13.27
C ALA A 22 -5.34 4.96 12.14
N THR A 23 -4.94 3.72 12.45
CA THR A 23 -4.54 2.68 11.48
C THR A 23 -5.70 1.74 11.21
N GLY A 24 -6.62 2.19 10.35
CA GLY A 24 -7.78 1.40 9.94
C GLY A 24 -7.49 0.43 8.79
N GLY A 25 -8.56 -0.21 8.28
CA GLY A 25 -8.47 -1.18 7.19
C GLY A 25 -7.89 -0.62 5.88
N GLY A 26 -8.05 0.67 5.59
CA GLY A 26 -7.47 1.31 4.41
C GLY A 26 -5.94 1.34 4.46
N THR A 27 -5.37 1.85 5.55
CA THR A 27 -3.93 1.78 5.85
C THR A 27 -3.40 0.35 5.78
N ALA A 28 -4.06 -0.60 6.46
CA ALA A 28 -3.63 -2.00 6.47
C ALA A 28 -3.64 -2.62 5.06
N SER A 29 -4.66 -2.34 4.26
CA SER A 29 -4.77 -2.84 2.88
C SER A 29 -3.68 -2.26 1.98
N ALA A 30 -3.33 -0.98 2.15
CA ALA A 30 -2.25 -0.34 1.41
C ALA A 30 -0.88 -0.96 1.76
N VAL A 31 -0.60 -1.19 3.04
CA VAL A 31 0.62 -1.87 3.50
C VAL A 31 0.70 -3.30 2.96
N ALA A 32 -0.41 -4.05 2.99
CA ALA A 32 -0.47 -5.39 2.40
C ALA A 32 -0.15 -5.37 0.90
N GLY A 33 -0.71 -4.41 0.15
CA GLY A 33 -0.37 -4.21 -1.26
C GLY A 33 1.11 -3.87 -1.47
N ALA A 34 1.71 -3.07 -0.59
CA ALA A 34 3.13 -2.74 -0.65
C ALA A 34 4.01 -3.98 -0.40
N MET A 35 3.62 -4.85 0.53
CA MET A 35 4.29 -6.14 0.77
C MET A 35 4.22 -7.03 -0.48
N ALA A 36 3.04 -7.15 -1.10
CA ALA A 36 2.86 -7.89 -2.34
C ALA A 36 3.77 -7.34 -3.46
N ALA A 37 3.84 -6.01 -3.63
CA ALA A 37 4.73 -5.38 -4.60
C ALA A 37 6.21 -5.69 -4.30
N GLY A 38 6.63 -5.63 -3.04
CA GLY A 38 7.99 -6.00 -2.63
C GLY A 38 8.36 -7.44 -3.00
N LEU A 39 7.42 -8.38 -2.80
CA LEU A 39 7.62 -9.78 -3.18
C LEU A 39 7.70 -9.96 -4.70
N VAL A 40 6.87 -9.27 -5.49
CA VAL A 40 6.97 -9.29 -6.97
C VAL A 40 8.34 -8.81 -7.44
N GLY A 41 8.83 -7.69 -6.88
CA GLY A 41 10.16 -7.16 -7.21
C GLY A 41 11.29 -8.12 -6.81
N MET A 42 11.17 -8.77 -5.65
CA MET A 42 12.11 -9.81 -5.23
C MET A 42 12.12 -10.98 -6.22
N VAL A 43 10.95 -11.51 -6.61
CA VAL A 43 10.82 -12.61 -7.58
C VAL A 43 11.47 -12.25 -8.90
N ALA A 44 11.24 -11.03 -9.43
CA ALA A 44 11.87 -10.56 -10.64
C ALA A 44 13.41 -10.53 -10.49
N ARG A 45 13.91 -9.96 -9.40
CA ARG A 45 15.35 -9.82 -9.14
C ARG A 45 16.08 -11.16 -9.02
N VAL A 46 15.47 -12.17 -8.38
CA VAL A 46 16.07 -13.50 -8.25
C VAL A 46 15.89 -14.40 -9.49
N SER A 47 15.09 -13.93 -10.47
CA SER A 47 14.89 -14.57 -11.78
C SER A 47 15.85 -14.04 -12.84
N LYS A 48 16.30 -12.79 -12.71
CA LYS A 48 17.32 -12.18 -13.56
C LYS A 48 18.57 -13.06 -13.70
N GLY A 49 19.11 -13.14 -14.93
CA GLY A 49 20.33 -13.88 -15.24
C GLY A 49 20.24 -15.41 -15.14
N LYS A 50 19.04 -15.97 -14.93
CA LYS A 50 18.84 -17.43 -14.95
C LYS A 50 18.74 -17.94 -16.39
N PRO A 51 19.24 -19.16 -16.67
CA PRO A 51 19.10 -19.77 -17.99
C PRO A 51 17.63 -20.02 -18.32
N ASP A 52 17.30 -19.99 -19.61
CA ASP A 52 15.97 -20.30 -20.16
C ASP A 52 14.82 -19.45 -19.61
N LEU A 53 15.13 -18.26 -19.08
CA LEU A 53 14.18 -17.25 -18.62
C LEU A 53 14.17 -16.02 -19.54
N GLU A 54 13.29 -15.06 -19.23
CA GLU A 54 13.19 -13.78 -19.95
C GLU A 54 14.47 -12.94 -19.83
N SER A 55 14.59 -11.91 -20.67
CA SER A 55 15.73 -10.99 -20.63
C SER A 55 15.90 -10.29 -19.27
N ASP A 56 17.13 -9.92 -18.95
CA ASP A 56 17.45 -9.11 -17.77
C ASP A 56 16.65 -7.79 -17.72
N GLU A 57 16.45 -7.15 -18.87
CA GLU A 57 15.67 -5.91 -19.02
C GLU A 57 14.18 -6.12 -18.66
N PHE A 58 13.61 -7.27 -19.01
CA PHE A 58 12.24 -7.63 -18.62
C PHE A 58 12.10 -7.65 -17.09
N TYR A 59 13.03 -8.29 -16.39
CA TYR A 59 13.02 -8.38 -14.94
C TYR A 59 13.33 -7.04 -14.26
N ASP A 60 14.27 -6.25 -14.80
CA ASP A 60 14.60 -4.92 -14.28
C ASP A 60 13.41 -3.95 -14.37
N THR A 61 12.63 -4.05 -15.45
CA THR A 61 11.40 -3.26 -15.64
C THR A 61 10.36 -3.61 -14.57
N ILE A 62 10.17 -4.90 -14.29
CA ILE A 62 9.22 -5.37 -13.27
C ILE A 62 9.68 -4.98 -11.87
N ASP A 63 10.95 -5.22 -11.53
CA ASP A 63 11.50 -4.87 -10.21
C ASP A 63 11.39 -3.37 -9.93
N THR A 64 11.71 -2.52 -10.92
CA THR A 64 11.59 -1.07 -10.79
C THR A 64 10.14 -0.65 -10.56
N ALA A 65 9.21 -1.13 -11.40
CA ALA A 65 7.79 -0.80 -11.26
C ALA A 65 7.20 -1.30 -9.93
N ALA A 66 7.61 -2.49 -9.48
CA ALA A 66 7.18 -3.07 -8.22
C ALA A 66 7.69 -2.27 -7.01
N GLN A 67 8.95 -1.82 -7.03
CA GLN A 67 9.49 -0.95 -5.97
C GLN A 67 8.79 0.40 -5.93
N ASP A 68 8.46 1.00 -7.08
CA ASP A 68 7.73 2.26 -7.14
C ASP A 68 6.31 2.10 -6.57
N LEU A 69 5.62 1.01 -6.91
CA LEU A 69 4.32 0.68 -6.33
C LEU A 69 4.40 0.42 -4.83
N ALA A 70 5.42 -0.29 -4.35
CA ALA A 70 5.62 -0.53 -2.92
C ALA A 70 5.75 0.79 -2.15
N ARG A 71 6.57 1.72 -2.64
CA ARG A 71 6.73 3.06 -2.03
C ARG A 71 5.43 3.87 -2.09
N ALA A 72 4.74 3.85 -3.23
CA ALA A 72 3.48 4.57 -3.41
C ALA A 72 2.36 4.03 -2.50
N LEU A 73 2.30 2.71 -2.30
CA LEU A 73 1.32 2.07 -1.41
C LEU A 73 1.63 2.32 0.07
N MET A 74 2.91 2.30 0.47
CA MET A 74 3.29 2.71 1.83
C MET A 74 2.91 4.16 2.12
N GLN A 75 3.16 5.06 1.17
CA GLN A 75 2.74 6.45 1.25
C GLN A 75 1.20 6.58 1.27
N GLY A 76 0.51 5.79 0.46
CA GLY A 76 -0.95 5.72 0.44
C GLY A 76 -1.56 5.23 1.75
N GLY A 77 -0.89 4.36 2.51
CA GLY A 77 -1.33 3.98 3.85
C GLY A 77 -1.24 5.13 4.84
N ARG A 78 -0.17 5.93 4.77
CA ARG A 78 -0.06 7.16 5.57
C ARG A 78 -1.16 8.17 5.20
N GLU A 79 -1.39 8.37 3.91
CA GLU A 79 -2.43 9.28 3.41
C GLU A 79 -3.83 8.88 3.87
N ASP A 80 -4.12 7.57 3.99
CA ASP A 80 -5.40 7.06 4.46
C ASP A 80 -5.63 7.45 5.94
N SER A 81 -4.61 7.24 6.78
CA SER A 81 -4.63 7.65 8.19
C SER A 81 -4.80 9.17 8.34
N GLU A 82 -4.10 9.97 7.52
CA GLU A 82 -4.20 11.43 7.54
C GLU A 82 -5.61 11.90 7.10
N ALA A 83 -6.19 11.26 6.08
CA ALA A 83 -7.54 11.55 5.60
C ALA A 83 -8.60 11.19 6.65
N PHE A 84 -8.47 10.05 7.32
CA PHE A 84 -9.32 9.68 8.45
C PHE A 84 -9.22 10.72 9.58
N GLY A 85 -8.01 11.15 9.94
CA GLY A 85 -7.80 12.21 10.91
C GLY A 85 -8.48 13.53 10.52
N ALA A 86 -8.49 13.88 9.23
CA ALA A 86 -9.20 15.07 8.74
C ALA A 86 -10.71 14.95 8.90
N VAL A 87 -11.28 13.77 8.64
CA VAL A 87 -12.70 13.48 8.90
C VAL A 87 -13.01 13.66 10.38
N MET A 88 -12.21 13.07 11.27
CA MET A 88 -12.44 13.18 12.71
C MET A 88 -12.35 14.62 13.21
N ARG A 89 -11.36 15.40 12.75
CA ARG A 89 -11.25 16.84 13.08
C ARG A 89 -12.43 17.65 12.57
N SER A 90 -13.01 17.31 11.42
CA SER A 90 -14.18 18.01 10.91
C SER A 90 -15.42 17.83 11.81
N PHE A 91 -15.53 16.70 12.51
CA PHE A 91 -16.62 16.43 13.43
C PHE A 91 -16.53 17.22 14.74
N THR A 92 -15.33 17.68 15.14
CA THR A 92 -15.12 18.46 16.37
C THR A 92 -15.36 19.96 16.20
N LEU A 93 -15.59 20.45 14.97
CA LEU A 93 -15.87 21.86 14.71
C LEU A 93 -17.13 22.37 15.44
N PRO A 94 -17.18 23.66 15.79
CA PRO A 94 -18.34 24.29 16.42
C PRO A 94 -19.64 24.11 15.61
N LYS A 95 -20.78 24.19 16.32
CA LYS A 95 -22.12 23.97 15.76
C LYS A 95 -23.22 24.77 16.48
N GLY A 96 -22.84 25.84 17.16
CA GLY A 96 -23.72 26.70 17.96
C GLY A 96 -24.49 27.71 17.13
N THR A 97 -23.92 28.21 16.03
CA THR A 97 -24.58 29.15 15.10
C THR A 97 -24.89 28.51 13.74
N GLU A 98 -25.76 29.14 12.94
CA GLU A 98 -26.03 28.67 11.57
C GLU A 98 -24.79 28.74 10.68
N ASP A 99 -23.97 29.79 10.81
CA ASP A 99 -22.70 29.92 10.08
C ASP A 99 -21.71 28.81 10.47
N GLU A 100 -21.61 28.50 11.77
CA GLU A 100 -20.78 27.40 12.26
C GLU A 100 -21.27 26.04 11.73
N LYS A 101 -22.58 25.78 11.74
CA LYS A 101 -23.16 24.55 11.18
C LYS A 101 -22.89 24.43 9.69
N ALA A 102 -22.98 25.53 8.94
CA ALA A 102 -22.69 25.55 7.50
C ALA A 102 -21.22 25.26 7.22
N ALA A 103 -20.30 25.93 7.93
CA ALA A 103 -18.86 25.72 7.82
C ALA A 103 -18.46 24.29 8.21
N ARG A 104 -18.99 23.77 9.32
CA ARG A 104 -18.79 22.38 9.75
C ARG A 104 -19.26 21.38 8.72
N SER A 105 -20.45 21.59 8.14
CA SER A 105 -21.00 20.69 7.11
C SER A 105 -20.16 20.71 5.83
N ALA A 106 -19.63 21.87 5.44
CA ALA A 106 -18.72 21.98 4.31
C ALA A 106 -17.40 21.24 4.58
N ALA A 107 -16.81 21.41 5.76
CA ALA A 107 -15.59 20.72 6.16
C ALA A 107 -15.76 19.18 6.16
N ILE A 108 -16.86 18.67 6.70
CA ILE A 108 -17.17 17.23 6.70
C ILE A 108 -17.26 16.70 5.26
N ARG A 109 -17.98 17.40 4.37
CA ARG A 109 -18.09 16.96 2.96
C ARG A 109 -16.74 16.89 2.27
N THR A 110 -15.92 17.93 2.41
CA THR A 110 -14.58 17.97 1.83
C THR A 110 -13.69 16.85 2.37
N ALA A 111 -13.70 16.64 3.70
CA ALA A 111 -12.92 15.59 4.34
C ALA A 111 -13.37 14.18 3.88
N MET A 112 -14.67 13.94 3.77
CA MET A 112 -15.22 12.66 3.31
C MET A 112 -14.82 12.37 1.86
N VAL A 113 -14.86 13.35 0.96
CA VAL A 113 -14.37 13.17 -0.42
C VAL A 113 -12.89 12.78 -0.41
N GLY A 114 -12.06 13.46 0.37
CA GLY A 114 -10.65 13.10 0.55
C GLY A 114 -10.46 11.67 1.06
N ALA A 115 -11.25 11.26 2.06
CA ALA A 115 -11.22 9.92 2.64
C ALA A 115 -11.67 8.82 1.66
N THR A 116 -12.44 9.13 0.63
CA THR A 116 -12.77 8.16 -0.44
C THR A 116 -11.71 8.06 -1.54
N ARG A 117 -10.95 9.13 -1.75
CA ARG A 117 -9.98 9.20 -2.85
C ARG A 117 -8.76 8.33 -2.60
N VAL A 118 -8.23 8.33 -1.37
CA VAL A 118 -7.03 7.56 -1.04
C VAL A 118 -7.24 6.05 -1.19
N PRO A 119 -8.33 5.44 -0.68
CA PRO A 119 -8.62 4.03 -0.91
C PRO A 119 -8.77 3.66 -2.39
N LEU A 120 -9.37 4.54 -3.21
CA LEU A 120 -9.49 4.32 -4.64
C LEU A 120 -8.12 4.28 -5.34
N GLU A 121 -7.24 5.24 -5.04
CA GLU A 121 -5.89 5.26 -5.58
C GLU A 121 -5.08 4.03 -5.12
N ASN A 122 -5.21 3.63 -3.85
CA ASN A 122 -4.57 2.43 -3.32
C ASN A 122 -5.08 1.16 -4.01
N ALA A 123 -6.40 1.03 -4.23
CA ALA A 123 -6.96 -0.10 -4.96
C ALA A 123 -6.43 -0.18 -6.40
N GLN A 124 -6.34 0.95 -7.10
CA GLN A 124 -5.74 1.01 -8.45
C GLN A 124 -4.27 0.61 -8.46
N ARG A 125 -3.50 1.02 -7.44
CA ARG A 125 -2.11 0.59 -7.26
C ARG A 125 -2.01 -0.92 -7.01
N CYS A 126 -2.89 -1.49 -6.18
CA CYS A 126 -2.95 -2.94 -5.95
C CYS A 126 -3.27 -3.72 -7.23
N VAL A 127 -4.18 -3.22 -8.08
CA VAL A 127 -4.45 -3.82 -9.41
C VAL A 127 -3.16 -3.85 -10.25
N ARG A 128 -2.40 -2.76 -10.28
CA ARG A 128 -1.11 -2.72 -11.00
C ARG A 128 -0.09 -3.71 -10.43
N VAL A 129 -0.08 -3.94 -9.11
CA VAL A 129 0.76 -4.97 -8.48
C VAL A 129 0.37 -6.36 -8.98
N LEU A 130 -0.93 -6.67 -9.03
CA LEU A 130 -1.44 -7.94 -9.56
C LEU A 130 -1.10 -8.13 -11.04
N GLU A 131 -1.15 -7.07 -11.85
CA GLU A 131 -0.72 -7.11 -13.25
C GLU A 131 0.77 -7.43 -13.38
N LEU A 132 1.63 -6.87 -12.52
CA LEU A 132 3.06 -7.22 -12.49
C LEU A 132 3.27 -8.67 -12.03
N ALA A 133 2.51 -9.12 -11.02
CA ALA A 133 2.56 -10.50 -10.54
C ALA A 133 2.16 -11.49 -11.66
N ASP A 134 1.10 -11.19 -12.42
CA ASP A 134 0.69 -12.01 -13.57
C ASP A 134 1.79 -12.05 -14.64
N ARG A 135 2.38 -10.89 -14.97
CA ARG A 135 3.46 -10.80 -15.96
C ARG A 135 4.67 -11.66 -15.56
N VAL A 136 5.16 -11.53 -14.33
CA VAL A 136 6.32 -12.31 -13.87
C VAL A 136 6.00 -13.80 -13.72
N SER A 137 4.74 -14.15 -13.43
CA SER A 137 4.34 -15.56 -13.23
C SER A 137 4.51 -16.46 -14.44
N LYS A 138 4.60 -15.88 -15.65
CA LYS A 138 4.76 -16.62 -16.90
C LYS A 138 6.13 -17.29 -17.00
N MET A 139 7.17 -16.62 -16.51
CA MET A 139 8.58 -17.03 -16.64
C MET A 139 9.35 -16.46 -15.45
N PHE A 140 9.68 -17.30 -14.47
CA PHE A 140 10.42 -16.90 -13.27
C PHE A 140 11.18 -18.07 -12.65
N ASN A 141 12.10 -17.75 -11.74
CA ASN A 141 12.84 -18.72 -10.95
C ASN A 141 11.89 -19.50 -10.01
N GLN A 142 11.70 -20.79 -10.30
CA GLN A 142 10.77 -21.66 -9.56
C GLN A 142 11.08 -21.79 -8.05
N ASN A 143 12.32 -21.50 -7.63
CA ASN A 143 12.65 -21.46 -6.20
C ASN A 143 11.94 -20.32 -5.44
N ALA A 144 11.40 -19.33 -6.15
CA ALA A 144 10.64 -18.21 -5.59
C ALA A 144 9.11 -18.39 -5.77
N ALA A 145 8.65 -19.60 -6.09
CA ALA A 145 7.23 -19.85 -6.36
C ALA A 145 6.32 -19.59 -5.14
N SER A 146 6.79 -19.91 -3.93
CA SER A 146 6.07 -19.59 -2.70
C SER A 146 5.91 -18.09 -2.49
N ASP A 147 6.96 -17.32 -2.79
CA ASP A 147 6.93 -15.86 -2.65
C ASP A 147 5.97 -15.22 -3.64
N LEU A 148 5.98 -15.70 -4.89
CA LEU A 148 5.02 -15.28 -5.91
C LEU A 148 3.58 -15.66 -5.55
N ALA A 149 3.37 -16.83 -4.93
CA ALA A 149 2.05 -17.23 -4.47
C ALA A 149 1.53 -16.29 -3.37
N VAL A 150 2.37 -15.95 -2.39
CA VAL A 150 2.02 -15.00 -1.33
C VAL A 150 1.76 -13.61 -1.89
N ALA A 151 2.52 -13.16 -2.88
CA ALA A 151 2.32 -11.86 -3.53
C ALA A 151 0.96 -11.73 -4.25
N ARG A 152 0.26 -12.84 -4.50
CA ARG A 152 -1.02 -12.90 -5.21
C ARG A 152 -2.22 -13.16 -4.29
N LEU A 153 -2.00 -13.35 -2.99
CA LEU A 153 -3.07 -13.50 -1.97
C LEU A 153 -3.68 -12.15 -1.64
#